data_AF-A0A0A2F834-F1
#
_entry.id   AF-A0A0A2F834-F1
#
_cell.length_a   1.000
_cell.length_b   1.000
_cell.length_c   1.000
_cell.angle_alpha   90.00
_cell.angle_beta   90.00
_cell.angle_gamma   90.00
#
_symmetry.space_group_name_H-M   'P 1'
#
loop_
_entity.id
_entity.type
_entity.pdbx_description
1 polymer ?
#
loop_
_entity_poly.entity_id
_entity_poly.type
_entity_poly.pdbx_seq_one_letter_code
_entity_poly.pdbx_strand_id
1 'polypeptide(L)'
;MMTDTQDNEPIVFGEHNVHAENLSIGRLVTYFPWTEYFNALGMAGAYPALLYTDEKADALYEAVSSLLGEWIVSGDPWIDLSLFFHDVEGGQPEGDLEVVLYSHLSDEDIMPVASLSLYDMGCYLLEAAAAWIADQEAYGMQTEIERKDISRRPSEEGIRLTGHWVLRAIES
;
A
#
# COMPACT_ATOMS: atom_id res chain seq x y z
N MET A 1 25.85 -37.42 -12.36
CA MET A 1 25.65 -35.97 -12.57
C MET A 1 24.56 -35.83 -13.61
N MET A 2 23.36 -35.48 -13.18
CA MET A 2 22.32 -34.94 -14.05
C MET A 2 22.01 -33.56 -13.48
N THR A 3 22.38 -32.53 -14.21
CA THR A 3 21.95 -31.16 -13.95
C THR A 3 20.61 -31.01 -14.66
N ASP A 4 19.51 -31.20 -13.93
CA ASP A 4 18.22 -30.65 -14.33
C ASP A 4 18.35 -29.13 -14.21
N THR A 5 18.66 -28.46 -15.32
CA THR A 5 18.37 -27.05 -15.51
C THR A 5 16.87 -26.92 -15.62
N GLN A 6 16.19 -26.57 -14.52
CA GLN A 6 14.86 -25.99 -14.59
C GLN A 6 14.97 -24.74 -15.48
N ASP A 7 14.40 -24.81 -16.68
CA ASP A 7 14.03 -23.62 -17.43
C ASP A 7 13.04 -22.85 -16.54
N ASN A 8 13.53 -21.86 -15.81
CA ASN A 8 12.67 -20.84 -15.22
C ASN A 8 12.14 -20.01 -16.39
N GLU A 9 10.96 -20.38 -16.90
CA GLU A 9 10.19 -19.48 -17.77
C GLU A 9 10.06 -18.12 -17.02
N PRO A 10 10.38 -17.00 -17.69
CA PRO A 10 10.25 -15.70 -17.07
C PRO A 10 8.77 -15.44 -16.80
N ILE A 11 8.42 -15.21 -15.53
CA ILE A 11 7.06 -14.79 -15.15
C ILE A 11 6.79 -13.43 -15.81
N VAL A 12 5.67 -13.32 -16.53
CA VAL A 12 5.30 -12.12 -17.28
C VAL A 12 4.21 -11.36 -16.52
N PHE A 13 4.27 -10.02 -16.59
CA PHE A 13 3.20 -9.16 -16.08
C PHE A 13 1.83 -9.61 -16.63
N GLY A 14 0.86 -9.79 -15.74
CA GLY A 14 -0.49 -10.17 -16.11
C GLY A 14 -0.73 -11.65 -16.43
N GLU A 15 0.26 -12.51 -16.24
CA GLU A 15 0.13 -13.95 -16.48
C GLU A 15 -0.82 -14.64 -15.49
N HIS A 16 -0.86 -14.16 -14.24
CA HIS A 16 -1.63 -14.77 -13.16
C HIS A 16 -2.31 -13.73 -12.28
N ASN A 17 -3.54 -14.04 -11.86
CA ASN A 17 -4.24 -13.27 -10.84
C ASN A 17 -3.61 -13.51 -9.47
N VAL A 18 -3.59 -12.47 -8.65
CA VAL A 18 -2.99 -12.52 -7.31
C VAL A 18 -4.07 -12.36 -6.25
N HIS A 19 -3.99 -13.18 -5.22
CA HIS A 19 -4.86 -13.07 -4.06
C HIS A 19 -4.05 -13.32 -2.80
N ALA A 20 -4.23 -12.46 -1.81
CA ALA A 20 -3.61 -12.61 -0.51
C ALA A 20 -4.53 -12.09 0.59
N GLU A 21 -4.62 -12.84 1.67
CA GLU A 21 -5.45 -12.52 2.83
C GLU A 21 -4.60 -12.36 4.08
N ASN A 22 -5.08 -11.58 5.04
CA ASN A 22 -4.47 -11.36 6.34
C ASN A 22 -3.00 -10.90 6.25
N LEU A 23 -2.70 -10.06 5.26
CA LEU A 23 -1.38 -9.47 5.11
C LEU A 23 -1.10 -8.50 6.26
N SER A 24 0.02 -8.73 6.93
CA SER A 24 0.57 -7.79 7.89
C SER A 24 1.01 -6.51 7.18
N ILE A 25 0.67 -5.37 7.76
CA ILE A 25 1.15 -4.06 7.30
C ILE A 25 2.68 -3.93 7.35
N GLY A 26 3.38 -4.82 8.05
CA GLY A 26 4.85 -4.83 8.08
C GLY A 26 5.48 -5.01 6.69
N ARG A 27 4.78 -5.63 5.75
CA ARG A 27 5.21 -5.72 4.34
C ARG A 27 5.11 -4.38 3.59
N LEU A 28 4.31 -3.46 4.12
CA LEU A 28 3.86 -2.24 3.44
C LEU A 28 4.57 -1.00 3.96
N VAL A 29 5.14 -1.04 5.16
CA VAL A 29 5.74 0.15 5.79
C VAL A 29 6.85 0.78 4.94
N THR A 30 7.61 -0.02 4.18
CA THR A 30 8.62 0.50 3.25
C THR A 30 8.03 1.27 2.06
N TYR A 31 6.75 1.05 1.76
CA TYR A 31 5.98 1.70 0.71
C TYR A 31 5.09 2.82 1.26
N PHE A 32 5.18 3.13 2.56
CA PHE A 32 4.37 4.21 3.14
C PHE A 32 4.68 5.55 2.45
N PRO A 33 3.66 6.26 1.93
CA PRO A 33 3.84 7.45 1.09
C PRO A 33 4.14 8.70 1.96
N TRP A 34 5.34 8.74 2.55
CA TRP A 34 5.74 9.78 3.50
C TRP A 34 5.67 11.19 2.92
N THR A 35 6.05 11.37 1.65
CA THR A 35 6.04 12.69 1.01
C THR A 35 4.62 13.23 0.87
N GLU A 36 3.69 12.40 0.38
CA GLU A 36 2.27 12.73 0.21
C GLU A 36 1.63 13.00 1.57
N TYR A 37 1.96 12.17 2.56
CA TYR A 37 1.54 12.33 3.94
C TYR A 37 1.93 13.70 4.51
N PHE A 38 3.21 14.10 4.40
CA PHE A 38 3.66 15.40 4.90
C PHE A 38 3.05 16.58 4.13
N ASN A 39 2.93 16.46 2.80
CA ASN A 39 2.33 17.48 1.96
C ASN A 39 0.86 17.73 2.31
N ALA A 40 0.08 16.67 2.63
CA ALA A 40 -1.31 16.80 3.05
C ALA A 40 -1.47 17.59 4.36
N LEU A 41 -0.44 17.58 5.21
CA LEU A 41 -0.38 18.33 6.45
C LEU A 41 0.23 19.73 6.29
N GLY A 42 0.50 20.15 5.05
CA GLY A 42 1.03 21.47 4.71
C GLY A 42 2.54 21.61 4.89
N MET A 43 3.27 20.50 5.08
CA MET A 43 4.74 20.50 5.14
C MET A 43 5.30 20.28 3.74
N ALA A 44 5.88 21.32 3.15
CA ALA A 44 6.38 21.28 1.78
C ALA A 44 7.79 20.70 1.72
N GLY A 45 7.96 19.58 1.02
CA GLY A 45 9.26 18.98 0.76
C GLY A 45 9.16 17.49 0.45
N ALA A 46 10.25 16.91 -0.04
CA ALA A 46 10.33 15.47 -0.28
C ALA A 46 10.92 14.76 0.95
N TYR A 47 10.31 13.65 1.37
CA TYR A 47 10.95 12.72 2.29
C TYR A 47 12.13 12.00 1.58
N PRO A 48 13.26 11.71 2.26
CA PRO A 48 13.56 12.00 3.66
C PRO A 48 14.19 13.39 3.89
N ALA A 49 14.49 14.14 2.83
CA ALA A 49 15.20 15.43 2.94
C ALA A 49 14.47 16.44 3.86
N LEU A 50 13.14 16.43 3.83
CA LEU A 50 12.28 17.27 4.68
C LEU A 50 12.60 17.13 6.17
N LEU A 51 12.92 15.92 6.66
CA LEU A 51 13.15 15.65 8.08
C LEU A 51 14.34 16.44 8.64
N TYR A 52 15.34 16.74 7.82
CA TYR A 52 16.50 17.52 8.23
C TYR A 52 16.26 19.03 8.29
N THR A 53 15.10 19.48 7.79
CA THR A 53 14.79 20.90 7.62
C THR A 53 13.53 21.35 8.37
N ASP A 54 12.69 20.41 8.81
CA ASP A 54 11.44 20.67 9.51
C ASP A 54 11.33 19.78 10.75
N GLU A 55 11.54 20.38 11.94
CA GLU A 55 11.47 19.67 13.22
C GLU A 55 10.08 19.06 13.50
N LYS A 56 9.02 19.65 12.93
CA LYS A 56 7.66 19.10 13.09
C LYS A 56 7.50 17.85 12.23
N ALA A 57 8.07 17.82 11.03
CA ALA A 57 8.07 16.64 10.18
C ALA A 57 8.86 15.48 10.83
N ASP A 58 10.01 15.78 11.43
CA ASP A 58 10.84 14.82 12.17
C ASP A 58 10.08 14.22 13.37
N ALA A 59 9.52 15.07 14.23
CA ALA A 59 8.74 14.60 15.39
C ALA A 59 7.52 13.76 14.99
N LEU A 60 6.88 14.11 13.86
CA LEU A 60 5.73 13.39 13.35
C LEU A 60 6.12 12.05 12.70
N TYR A 61 7.26 12.01 12.00
CA TYR A 61 7.83 10.77 11.48
C TYR A 61 8.03 9.76 12.62
N GLU A 62 8.71 10.17 13.70
CA GLU A 62 8.95 9.30 14.87
C GLU A 62 7.64 8.80 15.50
N ALA A 63 6.65 9.67 15.68
CA ALA A 63 5.35 9.30 16.24
C ALA A 63 4.60 8.29 15.36
N VAL A 64 4.55 8.52 14.04
CA VAL A 64 3.87 7.63 13.09
C VAL A 64 4.62 6.32 12.95
N SER A 65 5.95 6.34 12.88
CA SER A 65 6.78 5.12 12.84
C SER A 65 6.59 4.27 14.08
N SER A 66 6.50 4.87 15.27
CA SER A 66 6.19 4.15 16.51
C SER A 66 4.82 3.48 16.44
N LEU A 67 3.79 4.22 16.00
CA LEU A 67 2.43 3.70 15.86
C LEU A 67 2.37 2.53 14.87
N LEU A 68 3.00 2.66 13.70
CA LEU A 68 3.11 1.57 12.71
C LEU A 68 3.83 0.36 13.31
N GLY A 69 4.87 0.57 14.12
CA GLY A 69 5.56 -0.49 14.84
C GLY A 69 4.64 -1.26 15.80
N GLU A 70 3.83 -0.55 16.57
CA GLU A 70 2.84 -1.15 17.49
C GLU A 70 1.79 -1.96 16.73
N TRP A 71 1.28 -1.42 15.62
CA TRP A 71 0.32 -2.09 14.75
C TRP A 71 0.88 -3.37 14.14
N ILE A 72 2.13 -3.36 13.68
CA ILE A 72 2.82 -4.58 13.20
C ILE A 72 2.86 -5.65 14.29
N VAL A 73 3.19 -5.27 15.53
CA VAL A 73 3.29 -6.21 16.65
C VAL A 73 1.93 -6.76 17.06
N SER A 74 0.90 -5.91 17.04
CA SER A 74 -0.47 -6.31 17.40
C SER A 74 -1.14 -7.16 16.31
N GLY A 75 -0.72 -7.02 15.05
CA GLY A 75 -1.39 -7.63 13.90
C GLY A 75 -2.67 -6.91 13.46
N ASP A 76 -2.91 -5.69 13.97
CA ASP A 76 -4.05 -4.85 13.65
C ASP A 76 -3.55 -3.43 13.28
N PRO A 77 -3.86 -2.88 12.09
CA PRO A 77 -4.69 -3.45 11.03
C PRO A 77 -4.04 -4.58 10.21
N TRP A 78 -4.87 -5.28 9.43
CA TRP A 78 -4.44 -6.22 8.38
C TRP A 78 -5.12 -5.91 7.05
N ILE A 79 -4.57 -6.49 5.98
CA ILE A 79 -5.01 -6.24 4.60
C ILE A 79 -5.33 -7.53 3.86
N ASP A 80 -6.41 -7.51 3.10
CA ASP A 80 -6.69 -8.47 2.03
C ASP A 80 -6.54 -7.76 0.69
N LEU A 81 -6.03 -8.46 -0.33
CA LEU A 81 -5.94 -7.93 -1.69
C LEU A 81 -6.34 -8.96 -2.73
N SER A 82 -6.89 -8.45 -3.83
CA SER A 82 -7.18 -9.23 -5.04
C SER A 82 -6.81 -8.42 -6.27
N LEU A 83 -5.96 -8.98 -7.11
CA LEU A 83 -5.52 -8.42 -8.39
C LEU A 83 -5.95 -9.34 -9.51
N PHE A 84 -6.80 -8.82 -10.40
CA PHE A 84 -7.32 -9.56 -11.55
C PHE A 84 -6.84 -8.93 -12.85
N PHE A 85 -6.14 -9.71 -13.65
CA PHE A 85 -5.68 -9.27 -14.95
C PHE A 85 -6.68 -9.62 -16.05
N HIS A 86 -6.80 -8.72 -17.02
CA HIS A 86 -7.58 -8.93 -18.22
C HIS A 86 -6.85 -8.41 -19.45
N ASP A 87 -7.07 -9.09 -20.58
CA ASP A 87 -6.52 -8.67 -21.86
C ASP A 87 -7.18 -7.35 -22.31
N VAL A 88 -6.37 -6.46 -22.88
CA VAL A 88 -6.84 -5.23 -23.53
C VAL A 88 -6.50 -5.28 -25.01
N GLU A 89 -7.47 -4.96 -25.86
CA GLU A 89 -7.35 -5.11 -27.31
C GLU A 89 -6.19 -4.26 -27.86
N GLY A 90 -5.14 -4.94 -28.34
CA GLY A 90 -3.96 -4.29 -28.93
C GLY A 90 -2.97 -3.68 -27.93
N GLY A 91 -3.06 -4.04 -26.64
CA GLY A 91 -2.16 -3.54 -25.59
C GLY A 91 -1.63 -4.62 -24.66
N GLN A 92 -0.86 -4.20 -23.65
CA GLN A 92 -0.47 -5.02 -22.51
C GLN A 92 -1.71 -5.31 -21.63
N PRO A 93 -1.73 -6.41 -20.84
CA PRO A 93 -2.79 -6.66 -19.88
C PRO A 93 -2.96 -5.48 -18.91
N GLU A 94 -4.18 -5.27 -18.42
CA GLU A 94 -4.48 -4.37 -17.30
C GLU A 94 -4.89 -5.17 -16.08
N GLY A 95 -4.50 -4.70 -14.89
CA GLY A 95 -4.81 -5.33 -13.61
C GLY A 95 -5.79 -4.50 -12.80
N ASP A 96 -6.97 -5.03 -12.52
CA ASP A 96 -7.92 -4.49 -11.55
C ASP A 96 -7.51 -4.92 -10.14
N LEU A 97 -7.07 -3.96 -9.31
CA LEU A 97 -6.67 -4.20 -7.94
C LEU A 97 -7.75 -3.73 -6.96
N GLU A 98 -8.18 -4.63 -6.08
CA GLU A 98 -8.91 -4.31 -4.86
C GLU A 98 -7.98 -4.53 -3.65
N VAL A 99 -7.93 -3.55 -2.75
CA VAL A 99 -7.28 -3.68 -1.45
C VAL A 99 -8.28 -3.34 -0.36
N VAL A 100 -8.40 -4.23 0.63
CA VAL A 100 -9.31 -4.06 1.77
C VAL A 100 -8.51 -4.06 3.06
N LEU A 101 -8.59 -2.95 3.80
CA LEU A 101 -8.02 -2.83 5.13
C LEU A 101 -9.11 -3.09 6.17
N TYR A 102 -8.77 -3.92 7.14
CA TYR A 102 -9.59 -4.20 8.31
C TYR A 102 -8.83 -3.80 9.57
N SER A 103 -9.58 -3.29 10.53
CA SER A 103 -9.04 -2.98 11.84
C SER A 103 -10.14 -3.02 12.89
N HIS A 104 -9.81 -3.45 14.10
CA HIS A 104 -10.69 -3.28 15.26
C HIS A 104 -10.43 -1.95 15.98
N LEU A 105 -9.40 -1.21 15.59
CA LEU A 105 -9.03 0.06 16.19
C LEU A 105 -10.10 1.12 15.97
N SER A 106 -10.10 2.08 16.87
CA SER A 106 -10.87 3.31 16.83
C SER A 106 -9.94 4.53 16.79
N ASP A 107 -10.50 5.72 16.55
CA ASP A 107 -9.71 6.96 16.60
C ASP A 107 -9.14 7.24 18.01
N GLU A 108 -9.71 6.65 19.07
CA GLU A 108 -9.18 6.79 20.43
C GLU A 108 -7.85 6.03 20.61
N ASP A 109 -7.65 4.96 19.85
CA ASP A 109 -6.46 4.10 19.93
C ASP A 109 -5.22 4.71 19.25
N ILE A 110 -5.38 5.82 18.52
CA ILE A 110 -4.30 6.52 17.80
C ILE A 110 -3.95 7.90 18.40
N MET A 111 -4.61 8.28 19.50
CA MET A 111 -4.28 9.49 20.25
C MET A 111 -2.95 9.26 21.00
N PRO A 112 -1.87 9.98 20.65
CA PRO A 112 -1.90 11.44 20.70
C PRO A 112 -1.51 12.13 19.37
N VAL A 113 -1.55 11.45 18.22
CA VAL A 113 -1.18 12.09 16.94
C VAL A 113 -2.33 13.00 16.47
N ALA A 114 -2.46 14.17 17.11
CA ALA A 114 -3.63 15.06 17.07
C ALA A 114 -4.05 15.56 15.68
N SER A 115 -3.23 15.33 14.65
CA SER A 115 -3.51 15.69 13.27
C SER A 115 -3.99 14.53 12.40
N LEU A 116 -4.20 13.31 12.96
CA LEU A 116 -4.53 12.13 12.18
C LEU A 116 -5.80 11.45 12.66
N SER A 117 -6.63 11.06 11.70
CA SER A 117 -7.69 10.07 11.92
C SER A 117 -7.22 8.68 11.50
N LEU A 118 -7.85 7.64 12.04
CA LEU A 118 -7.61 6.26 11.66
C LEU A 118 -8.00 6.05 10.19
N TYR A 119 -8.99 6.81 9.72
CA TYR A 119 -9.37 6.85 8.31
C TYR A 119 -8.22 7.32 7.42
N ASP A 120 -7.55 8.42 7.76
CA ASP A 120 -6.44 8.95 6.94
C ASP A 120 -5.26 7.99 6.93
N MET A 121 -4.89 7.45 8.09
CA MET A 121 -3.85 6.44 8.21
C MET A 121 -4.17 5.18 7.41
N GLY A 122 -5.42 4.72 7.48
CA GLY A 122 -5.88 3.58 6.68
C GLY A 122 -5.80 3.86 5.18
N CYS A 123 -6.10 5.08 4.73
CA CYS A 123 -5.94 5.45 3.32
C CYS A 123 -4.47 5.39 2.87
N TYR A 124 -3.52 5.87 3.69
CA TYR A 124 -2.10 5.76 3.34
C TYR A 124 -1.59 4.32 3.33
N LEU A 125 -2.08 3.46 4.22
CA LEU A 125 -1.76 2.03 4.22
C LEU A 125 -2.32 1.31 2.98
N LEU A 126 -3.51 1.70 2.53
CA LEU A 126 -4.10 1.23 1.29
C LEU A 126 -3.25 1.62 0.06
N GLU A 127 -2.78 2.87 -0.01
CA GLU A 127 -1.85 3.31 -1.08
C GLU A 127 -0.53 2.55 -1.02
N ALA A 128 0.01 2.32 0.18
CA ALA A 128 1.24 1.55 0.37
C ALA A 128 1.09 0.09 -0.08
N ALA A 129 -0.06 -0.54 0.17
CA ALA A 129 -0.39 -1.87 -0.34
C ALA A 129 -0.47 -1.91 -1.87
N ALA A 130 -1.11 -0.90 -2.46
CA ALA A 130 -1.24 -0.78 -3.90
C ALA A 130 0.14 -0.62 -4.57
N ALA A 131 1.00 0.23 -4.02
CA ALA A 131 2.38 0.40 -4.49
C ALA A 131 3.22 -0.87 -4.30
N TRP A 132 3.08 -1.54 -3.16
CA TRP A 132 3.80 -2.79 -2.87
C TRP A 132 3.46 -3.88 -3.90
N ILE A 133 2.18 -4.16 -4.13
CA ILE A 133 1.79 -5.22 -5.08
C ILE A 133 2.16 -4.85 -6.52
N ALA A 134 2.07 -3.57 -6.89
CA ALA A 134 2.51 -3.11 -8.22
C ALA A 134 4.01 -3.31 -8.45
N ASP A 135 4.85 -3.18 -7.42
CA ASP A 135 6.29 -3.49 -7.49
C ASP A 135 6.55 -5.00 -7.55
N GLN A 136 5.82 -5.81 -6.75
CA GLN A 136 5.98 -7.27 -6.77
C GLN A 136 5.60 -7.88 -8.12
N GLU A 137 4.53 -7.37 -8.73
CA GLU A 137 4.01 -7.87 -10.01
C GLU A 137 4.60 -7.15 -11.22
N ALA A 138 5.52 -6.21 -11.03
CA ALA A 138 6.18 -5.50 -12.11
C ALA A 138 7.12 -6.41 -12.94
N TYR A 139 7.71 -7.44 -12.33
CA TYR A 139 8.70 -8.36 -12.97
C TYR A 139 9.79 -7.64 -13.79
N GLY A 140 10.23 -6.48 -13.32
CA GLY A 140 11.26 -5.65 -13.98
C GLY A 140 10.74 -4.68 -15.03
N MET A 141 9.43 -4.64 -15.27
CA MET A 141 8.77 -3.59 -16.05
C MET A 141 8.52 -2.35 -15.19
N GLN A 142 8.35 -1.20 -15.83
CA GLN A 142 7.79 -0.04 -15.14
C GLN A 142 6.27 -0.21 -15.07
N THR A 143 5.66 0.03 -13.91
CA THR A 143 4.21 -0.04 -13.73
C THR A 143 3.64 1.35 -13.46
N GLU A 144 2.49 1.64 -14.09
CA GLU A 144 1.62 2.74 -13.72
C GLU A 144 0.54 2.21 -12.77
N ILE A 145 0.30 2.94 -11.68
CA ILE A 145 -0.78 2.65 -10.75
C ILE A 145 -1.73 3.83 -10.68
N GLU A 146 -2.98 3.61 -11.07
CA GLU A 146 -4.01 4.64 -11.12
C GLU A 146 -5.07 4.36 -10.07
N ARG A 147 -5.16 5.20 -9.04
CA ARG A 147 -6.23 5.13 -8.04
C ARG A 147 -7.58 5.49 -8.64
N LYS A 148 -8.59 4.63 -8.44
CA LYS A 148 -9.98 4.88 -8.84
C LYS A 148 -10.79 5.47 -7.70
N ASP A 149 -10.79 4.80 -6.55
CA ASP A 149 -11.48 5.27 -5.36
C ASP A 149 -10.91 4.66 -4.08
N ILE A 150 -11.20 5.30 -2.95
CA ILE A 150 -11.16 4.67 -1.63
C ILE A 150 -12.47 5.01 -0.95
N SER A 151 -13.11 4.01 -0.36
CA SER A 151 -14.38 4.14 0.33
C SER A 151 -14.36 3.46 1.69
N ARG A 152 -15.03 4.08 2.67
CA ARG A 152 -15.33 3.44 3.95
C ARG A 152 -16.53 2.52 3.78
N ARG A 153 -16.39 1.27 4.21
CA ARG A 153 -17.49 0.29 4.23
C ARG A 153 -18.03 0.15 5.65
N PRO A 154 -19.30 -0.28 5.81
CA PRO A 154 -19.81 -0.67 7.11
C PRO A 154 -18.93 -1.78 7.71
N SER A 155 -18.60 -1.66 8.99
CA SER A 155 -17.92 -2.67 9.79
C SER A 155 -18.71 -2.87 11.09
N GLU A 156 -18.80 -4.10 11.58
CA GLU A 156 -19.45 -4.40 12.86
C GLU A 156 -18.60 -3.88 14.04
N GLU A 157 -17.27 -3.94 13.93
CA GLU A 157 -16.29 -3.40 14.86
C GLU A 157 -15.16 -2.66 14.11
N GLY A 158 -14.64 -1.56 14.68
CA GLY A 158 -13.54 -0.77 14.14
C GLY A 158 -13.78 -0.13 12.75
N ILE A 159 -12.83 -0.29 11.83
CA ILE A 159 -12.87 0.30 10.48
C ILE A 159 -12.64 -0.73 9.38
N ARG A 160 -13.39 -0.59 8.29
CA ARG A 160 -13.17 -1.30 7.03
C ARG A 160 -13.06 -0.30 5.90
N LEU A 161 -11.91 -0.28 5.23
CA LEU A 161 -11.66 0.55 4.05
C LEU A 161 -11.44 -0.34 2.85
N THR A 162 -11.98 0.07 1.70
CA THR A 162 -11.76 -0.59 0.42
C THR A 162 -11.25 0.44 -0.56
N GLY A 163 -10.13 0.16 -1.21
CA GLY A 163 -9.65 0.94 -2.33
C GLY A 163 -9.56 0.12 -3.61
N HIS A 164 -9.65 0.81 -4.73
CA HIS A 164 -9.49 0.23 -6.06
C HIS A 164 -8.47 1.01 -6.88
N TRP A 165 -7.61 0.26 -7.60
CA TRP A 165 -6.62 0.80 -8.53
C TRP A 165 -6.64 0.01 -9.82
N VAL A 166 -6.13 0.63 -10.88
CA VAL A 166 -5.78 -0.06 -12.12
C VAL A 166 -4.27 -0.04 -12.27
N LEU A 167 -3.69 -1.21 -12.52
CA LEU A 167 -2.27 -1.43 -12.75
C LEU A 167 -2.04 -1.64 -14.24
N ARG A 168 -1.06 -0.94 -14.80
CA ARG A 168 -0.65 -1.08 -16.21
C ARG A 168 0.84 -1.23 -16.32
N ALA A 169 1.31 -2.11 -17.19
CA ALA A 169 2.72 -2.12 -17.57
C ALA A 169 2.99 -0.98 -18.57
N ILE A 170 4.08 -0.24 -18.36
CA ILE A 170 4.58 0.77 -19.28
C ILE A 170 5.71 0.13 -20.10
N GLU A 171 5.57 0.15 -21.42
CA GLU A 171 6.67 -0.21 -22.32
C GLU A 171 7.76 0.86 -22.26
N SER A 172 9.00 0.42 -22.01
CA SER A 172 10.20 1.26 -21.95
C SER A 172 10.70 1.68 -23.33
#